data_AF-A0A5N5HN68-F1
#
_entry.id   AF-A0A5N5HN68-F1
#
_cell.length_a   1.000
_cell.length_b   1.000
_cell.length_c   1.000
_cell.angle_alpha   90.00
_cell.angle_beta   90.00
_cell.angle_gamma   90.00
#
_symmetry.space_group_name_H-M   'P 1'
#
loop_
_entity.id
_entity.type
_entity.pdbx_description
1 polymer ?
#
loop_
_entity_poly.entity_id
_entity_poly.type
_entity_poly.pdbx_seq_one_letter_code
_entity_poly.pdbx_strand_id
1 'polypeptide(L)'
;MGSRTNVFTTLVILCVIASFSAESSTVDVTRSDFPADFFFGVTTDAPQYEGATDVARKGPSVWDNYNEKFPERIQDHSNLSIATDSYRRYKEDVVAMKNLGVDANRFSIAWTRILPNGSLNGGINQEGLDHHNNVIDELLKNGKTLNFTKNSDSISS
;
A
#
# COMPACT_ATOMS: atom_id res chain seq x y z
N MET A 1 16.45 -46.83 49.90
CA MET A 1 16.32 -46.59 48.45
C MET A 1 16.79 -45.18 48.15
N GLY A 2 18.03 -45.00 47.67
CA GLY A 2 18.56 -43.68 47.33
C GLY A 2 18.04 -43.23 45.96
N SER A 3 17.30 -42.13 45.93
CA SER A 3 16.85 -41.50 44.68
C SER A 3 18.06 -41.01 43.90
N ARG A 4 18.43 -41.74 42.84
CA ARG A 4 19.43 -41.29 41.87
C ARG A 4 18.75 -40.32 40.93
N THR A 5 18.71 -39.04 41.30
CA THR A 5 18.35 -37.97 40.38
C THR A 5 19.38 -37.97 39.26
N ASN A 6 18.96 -38.33 38.05
CA ASN A 6 19.85 -38.46 36.90
C ASN A 6 20.34 -37.06 36.51
N VAL A 7 21.64 -36.79 36.66
CA VAL A 7 22.26 -35.50 36.35
C VAL A 7 21.92 -35.03 34.93
N PHE A 8 21.74 -35.99 34.00
CA PHE A 8 21.27 -35.74 32.64
C PHE A 8 19.85 -35.17 32.58
N THR A 9 18.92 -35.67 33.39
CA THR A 9 17.54 -35.16 33.40
C THR A 9 17.49 -33.75 33.97
N THR A 10 18.29 -33.45 34.98
CA THR A 10 18.41 -32.10 35.55
C THR A 10 19.06 -31.13 34.56
N LEU A 11 20.09 -31.55 33.81
CA LEU A 11 20.76 -30.72 32.80
C LEU A 11 19.86 -30.39 31.61
N VAL A 12 19.08 -31.37 31.14
CA VAL A 12 18.14 -31.16 30.01
C VAL A 12 17.04 -30.18 30.40
N ILE A 13 16.49 -30.29 31.62
CA ILE A 13 15.50 -29.34 32.13
C ILE A 13 16.09 -27.93 32.23
N LEU A 14 17.34 -27.79 32.70
CA LEU A 14 18.02 -26.50 32.80
C LEU A 14 18.24 -25.84 31.42
N CYS A 15 18.63 -26.63 30.40
CA CYS A 15 18.77 -26.15 29.02
C CYS A 15 17.43 -25.73 28.40
N VAL A 16 16.34 -26.49 28.61
CA VAL A 16 15.01 -26.15 28.08
C VAL A 16 14.48 -24.85 28.70
N ILE A 17 14.73 -24.62 29.99
CA ILE A 17 14.36 -23.36 30.67
C ILE A 17 15.20 -22.19 30.15
N ALA A 18 16.52 -22.37 29.96
CA ALA A 18 17.38 -21.33 29.41
C ALA A 18 17.01 -20.94 27.96
N SER A 19 16.52 -21.88 27.16
CA SER A 19 16.01 -21.61 25.80
C SER A 19 14.67 -20.86 25.78
N PHE A 20 13.90 -20.87 26.87
CA PHE A 20 12.61 -20.17 26.96
C PHE A 20 12.75 -18.70 27.41
N SER A 21 13.89 -18.33 28.01
CA SER A 21 14.14 -16.96 28.52
C SER A 21 14.95 -16.08 27.58
N ALA A 22 14.86 -16.29 26.26
CA ALA A 22 15.35 -15.28 25.32
C ALA A 22 14.43 -14.06 25.42
N GLU A 23 14.77 -13.13 26.32
CA GLU A 23 14.11 -11.83 26.42
C GLU A 23 14.23 -11.12 25.07
N SER A 24 13.11 -11.05 24.35
CA SER A 24 12.97 -10.14 23.23
C SER A 24 12.97 -8.73 23.82
N SER A 25 14.12 -8.08 23.83
CA SER A 25 14.21 -6.66 24.16
C SER A 25 13.51 -5.88 23.06
N THR A 26 12.23 -5.56 23.25
CA THR A 26 11.49 -4.69 22.34
C THR A 26 12.02 -3.27 22.51
N VAL A 27 12.76 -2.78 21.52
CA VAL A 27 13.08 -1.35 21.44
C VAL A 27 11.78 -0.62 21.15
N ASP A 28 11.31 0.18 22.09
CA ASP A 28 10.15 1.06 21.89
C ASP A 28 10.61 2.28 21.09
N VAL A 29 10.27 2.28 19.79
CA VAL A 29 10.64 3.36 18.85
C VAL A 29 9.47 4.31 18.71
N THR A 30 9.73 5.58 18.98
CA THR A 30 8.76 6.67 18.98
C THR A 30 9.14 7.72 17.94
N ARG A 31 8.21 8.64 17.63
CA ARG A 31 8.48 9.74 16.69
C ARG A 31 9.57 10.69 17.19
N SER A 32 9.78 10.80 18.50
CA SER A 32 10.85 11.64 19.08
C SER A 32 12.26 11.10 18.86
N ASP A 33 12.39 9.85 18.40
CA ASP A 33 13.69 9.27 18.05
C ASP A 33 14.18 9.72 16.67
N PHE A 34 13.37 10.48 15.93
CA PHE A 34 13.67 11.02 14.60
C PHE A 34 13.80 12.56 14.65
N PRO A 35 14.47 13.18 13.65
CA PRO A 35 14.49 14.63 13.51
C PRO A 35 13.08 15.23 13.52
N ALA A 36 12.95 16.45 14.05
CA ALA A 36 11.65 17.12 14.19
C ALA A 36 10.95 17.39 12.83
N ASP A 37 11.71 17.41 11.74
CA ASP A 37 11.25 17.60 10.35
C ASP A 37 11.15 16.26 9.57
N PHE A 38 11.27 15.12 10.25
CA PHE A 38 11.12 13.82 9.62
C PHE A 38 9.65 13.53 9.24
N PHE A 39 9.42 13.17 7.98
CA PHE A 39 8.10 12.81 7.47
C PHE A 39 7.85 11.31 7.60
N PHE A 40 6.77 10.95 8.28
CA PHE A 40 6.18 9.62 8.20
C PHE A 40 5.05 9.65 7.18
N GLY A 41 5.02 8.67 6.28
CA GLY A 41 4.03 8.65 5.21
C GLY A 41 3.53 7.26 4.87
N VAL A 42 2.46 7.24 4.08
CA VAL A 42 1.94 6.03 3.43
C VAL A 42 2.19 6.11 1.93
N THR A 43 2.24 4.95 1.25
CA THR A 43 2.33 4.87 -0.20
C THR A 43 1.24 3.97 -0.78
N THR A 44 0.67 4.38 -1.91
CA THR A 44 -0.31 3.62 -2.68
C THR A 44 0.05 3.62 -4.16
N ASP A 45 -0.49 2.66 -4.91
CA ASP A 45 -0.21 2.44 -6.32
C ASP A 45 -1.51 2.17 -7.10
N ALA A 46 -1.84 3.01 -8.08
CA ALA A 46 -3.14 3.10 -8.76
C ALA A 46 -3.83 1.76 -9.09
N PRO A 47 -3.17 0.76 -9.71
CA PRO A 47 -3.80 -0.54 -9.96
C PRO A 47 -4.23 -1.27 -8.68
N GLN A 48 -3.51 -1.06 -7.58
CA GLN A 48 -3.71 -1.75 -6.30
C GLN A 48 -4.77 -1.08 -5.42
N TYR A 49 -5.07 0.21 -5.59
CA TYR A 49 -5.99 0.94 -4.70
C TYR A 49 -7.17 1.61 -5.39
N GLU A 50 -7.06 2.10 -6.64
CA GLU A 50 -8.14 2.87 -7.26
C GLU A 50 -9.36 2.01 -7.59
N GLY A 51 -9.13 0.87 -8.26
CA GLY A 51 -10.17 0.10 -8.90
C GLY A 51 -10.85 0.86 -10.04
N ALA A 52 -12.12 0.59 -10.27
CA ALA A 52 -12.96 1.29 -11.23
C ALA A 52 -12.31 1.29 -12.63
N THR A 53 -11.97 0.09 -13.11
CA THR A 53 -11.16 -0.12 -14.31
C THR A 53 -11.92 0.12 -15.61
N ASP A 54 -13.25 0.02 -15.58
CA ASP A 54 -14.19 0.13 -16.69
C ASP A 54 -15.13 1.35 -16.61
N VAL A 55 -14.97 2.18 -15.58
CA VAL A 55 -15.79 3.40 -15.40
C VAL A 55 -15.04 4.65 -15.84
N ALA A 56 -15.79 5.75 -16.01
CA ALA A 56 -15.23 7.08 -16.28
C ALA A 56 -14.28 7.11 -17.50
N ARG A 57 -14.52 6.24 -18.49
CA ARG A 57 -13.74 6.12 -19.74
C ARG A 57 -12.24 5.85 -19.53
N LYS A 58 -11.85 5.21 -18.43
CA LYS A 58 -10.48 4.72 -18.25
C LYS A 58 -10.13 3.71 -19.35
N GLY A 59 -8.93 3.83 -19.91
CA GLY A 59 -8.38 2.84 -20.83
C GLY A 59 -7.78 1.62 -20.11
N PRO A 60 -7.65 0.47 -20.78
CA PRO A 60 -7.00 -0.71 -20.20
C PRO A 60 -5.51 -0.47 -19.99
N SER A 61 -5.01 -0.83 -18.82
CA SER A 61 -3.58 -0.86 -18.49
C SER A 61 -2.94 -2.21 -18.84
N VAL A 62 -1.61 -2.30 -18.73
CA VAL A 62 -0.89 -3.58 -18.84
C VAL A 62 -1.38 -4.58 -17.78
N TRP A 63 -1.62 -4.10 -16.55
CA TRP A 63 -2.11 -4.93 -15.45
C TRP A 63 -3.55 -5.39 -15.64
N ASP A 64 -4.43 -4.54 -16.20
CA ASP A 64 -5.82 -4.94 -16.53
C ASP A 64 -5.80 -6.11 -17.52
N ASN A 65 -5.03 -5.97 -18.61
CA ASN A 65 -4.89 -7.01 -19.62
C ASN A 65 -4.21 -8.29 -19.08
N TYR A 66 -3.19 -8.14 -18.24
CA TYR A 66 -2.50 -9.29 -17.66
C TYR A 66 -3.43 -10.10 -16.75
N ASN A 67 -4.19 -9.41 -15.90
CA ASN A 67 -5.11 -10.05 -14.96
C ASN A 67 -6.27 -10.74 -15.69
N GLU A 68 -6.84 -10.11 -16.73
CA GLU A 68 -7.88 -10.73 -17.58
C GLU A 68 -7.35 -11.96 -18.34
N LYS A 69 -6.14 -11.88 -18.87
CA LYS A 69 -5.56 -12.95 -19.70
C LYS A 69 -5.03 -14.14 -18.90
N PHE A 70 -4.57 -13.90 -17.68
CA PHE A 70 -3.91 -14.90 -16.84
C PHE A 70 -4.43 -14.93 -15.40
N PRO A 71 -5.75 -15.13 -15.17
CA PRO A 71 -6.32 -15.13 -13.83
C PRO A 71 -5.70 -16.21 -12.92
N GLU A 72 -5.26 -17.33 -13.49
CA GLU A 72 -4.59 -18.43 -12.79
C GLU A 72 -3.21 -18.07 -12.22
N ARG A 73 -2.63 -16.94 -12.67
CA ARG A 73 -1.36 -16.42 -12.13
C ARG A 73 -1.55 -15.50 -10.94
N ILE A 74 -2.79 -15.20 -10.56
CA ILE A 74 -3.15 -14.50 -9.34
C ILE A 74 -3.52 -15.55 -8.30
N GLN A 75 -2.89 -15.54 -7.13
CA GLN A 75 -3.01 -16.60 -6.13
C GLN A 75 -4.46 -16.95 -5.76
N ASP A 76 -5.33 -15.94 -5.70
CA ASP A 76 -6.75 -16.08 -5.37
C ASP A 76 -7.68 -15.84 -6.57
N HIS A 77 -7.11 -15.70 -7.78
CA HIS A 77 -7.84 -15.42 -9.02
C HIS A 77 -8.65 -14.11 -8.99
N SER A 78 -8.30 -13.18 -8.09
CA SER A 78 -8.92 -11.86 -8.00
C SER A 78 -8.47 -10.93 -9.14
N ASN A 79 -9.24 -9.85 -9.33
CA ASN A 79 -8.97 -8.84 -10.36
C ASN A 79 -8.94 -7.42 -9.80
N LEU A 80 -8.55 -6.48 -10.65
CA LEU A 80 -8.34 -5.08 -10.28
C LEU A 80 -9.59 -4.21 -10.43
N SER A 81 -10.75 -4.78 -10.78
CA SER A 81 -11.97 -3.99 -11.07
C SER A 81 -12.46 -3.16 -9.88
N ILE A 82 -12.28 -3.68 -8.66
CA ILE A 82 -12.69 -3.00 -7.42
C ILE A 82 -11.46 -2.55 -6.61
N ALA A 83 -10.44 -3.39 -6.47
CA ALA A 83 -9.31 -3.12 -5.57
C ALA A 83 -9.79 -2.72 -4.16
N THR A 84 -9.36 -1.57 -3.61
CA THR A 84 -9.91 -1.00 -2.37
C THR A 84 -11.00 0.06 -2.60
N ASP A 85 -11.40 0.26 -3.87
CA ASP A 85 -12.41 1.23 -4.34
C ASP A 85 -12.09 2.70 -4.03
N SER A 86 -10.80 3.03 -3.94
CA SER A 86 -10.35 4.37 -3.57
C SER A 86 -10.73 5.41 -4.64
N TYR A 87 -10.98 5.01 -5.88
CA TYR A 87 -11.52 5.91 -6.91
C TYR A 87 -12.80 6.61 -6.43
N ARG A 88 -13.68 5.89 -5.73
CA ARG A 88 -14.92 6.42 -5.16
C ARG A 88 -14.72 6.91 -3.72
N ARG A 89 -13.81 6.28 -2.99
CA ARG A 89 -13.67 6.41 -1.52
C ARG A 89 -12.50 7.26 -1.06
N TYR A 90 -11.77 7.92 -1.96
CA TYR A 90 -10.56 8.71 -1.60
C TYR A 90 -10.76 9.69 -0.44
N LYS A 91 -11.96 10.27 -0.27
CA LYS A 91 -12.26 11.15 0.88
C LYS A 91 -12.19 10.41 2.21
N GLU A 92 -12.69 9.18 2.26
CA GLU A 92 -12.60 8.31 3.44
C GLU A 92 -11.15 7.92 3.70
N ASP A 93 -10.39 7.61 2.65
CA ASP A 93 -8.96 7.27 2.77
C ASP A 93 -8.16 8.46 3.34
N VAL A 94 -8.43 9.67 2.88
CA VAL A 94 -7.80 10.89 3.42
C VAL A 94 -8.14 11.10 4.91
N VAL A 95 -9.38 10.83 5.30
CA VAL A 95 -9.78 10.88 6.72
C VAL A 95 -9.04 9.82 7.53
N ALA A 96 -8.88 8.61 7.00
CA ALA A 96 -8.11 7.56 7.64
C ALA A 96 -6.63 7.96 7.81
N MET A 97 -6.00 8.53 6.78
CA MET A 97 -4.63 9.06 6.85
C MET A 97 -4.49 10.21 7.84
N LYS A 98 -5.53 11.03 8.00
CA LYS A 98 -5.58 12.06 9.04
C LYS A 98 -5.58 11.45 10.43
N ASN A 99 -6.45 10.47 10.68
CA ASN A 99 -6.56 9.79 11.97
C ASN A 99 -5.30 8.99 12.32
N LEU A 100 -4.62 8.43 11.31
CA LEU A 100 -3.35 7.73 11.48
C LEU A 100 -2.19 8.66 11.88
N GLY A 101 -2.31 9.97 11.64
CA GLY A 101 -1.28 10.95 12.01
C GLY A 101 -0.04 10.93 11.12
N VAL A 102 -0.16 10.49 9.86
CA VAL A 102 0.94 10.57 8.89
C VAL A 102 1.09 11.97 8.31
N ASP A 103 2.30 12.34 7.94
CA ASP A 103 2.65 13.67 7.43
C ASP A 103 2.56 13.74 5.91
N ALA A 104 2.89 12.63 5.23
CA ALA A 104 2.96 12.57 3.79
C ALA A 104 2.13 11.43 3.19
N ASN A 105 1.61 11.66 1.98
CA ASN A 105 1.04 10.60 1.15
C ASN A 105 1.79 10.54 -0.17
N ARG A 106 2.23 9.33 -0.52
CA ARG A 106 2.72 9.02 -1.86
C ARG A 106 1.67 8.21 -2.61
N PHE A 107 1.28 8.66 -3.79
CA PHE A 107 0.39 7.89 -4.65
C PHE A 107 0.85 8.00 -6.11
N SER A 108 0.42 7.05 -6.93
CA SER A 108 0.63 7.08 -8.37
C SER A 108 -0.64 7.45 -9.12
N ILE A 109 -0.46 7.94 -10.33
CA ILE A 109 -1.53 8.37 -11.23
C ILE A 109 -1.74 7.27 -12.28
N ALA A 110 -2.97 6.77 -12.42
CA ALA A 110 -3.32 5.88 -13.53
C ALA A 110 -3.28 6.65 -14.85
N TRP A 111 -2.19 6.50 -15.62
CA TRP A 111 -2.04 7.26 -16.87
C TRP A 111 -3.13 6.93 -17.89
N THR A 112 -3.58 5.67 -17.93
CA THR A 112 -4.71 5.25 -18.78
C THR A 112 -6.05 5.85 -18.33
N ARG A 113 -6.14 6.40 -17.13
CA ARG A 113 -7.33 7.15 -16.69
C ARG A 113 -7.33 8.56 -17.25
N ILE A 114 -6.18 9.21 -17.39
CA ILE A 114 -6.06 10.57 -17.97
C ILE A 114 -5.97 10.51 -19.49
N LEU A 115 -5.18 9.57 -20.04
CA LEU A 115 -5.02 9.31 -21.46
C LEU A 115 -5.43 7.87 -21.76
N PRO A 116 -6.73 7.60 -22.04
CA PRO A 116 -7.24 6.24 -22.27
C PRO A 116 -6.55 5.50 -23.40
N ASN A 117 -6.07 6.23 -24.41
CA ASN A 117 -5.35 5.70 -25.55
C ASN A 117 -3.81 5.81 -25.40
N GLY A 118 -3.31 6.17 -24.22
CA GLY A 118 -1.88 6.31 -23.92
C GLY A 118 -1.19 7.53 -24.55
N SER A 119 -1.87 8.32 -25.36
CA SER A 119 -1.30 9.50 -26.05
C SER A 119 -2.23 10.71 -26.02
N LEU A 120 -1.64 11.91 -26.09
CA LEU A 120 -2.39 13.17 -26.15
C LEU A 120 -3.27 13.27 -27.41
N ASN A 121 -2.81 12.70 -28.53
CA ASN A 121 -3.56 12.66 -29.79
C ASN A 121 -4.84 11.83 -29.66
N GLY A 122 -4.86 10.85 -28.75
CA GLY A 122 -6.03 10.03 -28.45
C GLY A 122 -7.06 10.72 -27.54
N GLY A 123 -6.83 11.99 -27.18
CA GLY A 123 -7.71 12.80 -26.34
C GLY A 123 -7.42 12.66 -24.85
N ILE A 124 -7.75 13.72 -24.11
CA ILE A 124 -7.67 13.77 -22.65
C ILE A 124 -9.03 13.38 -22.07
N ASN A 125 -9.01 12.47 -21.11
CA ASN A 125 -10.17 12.17 -20.29
C ASN A 125 -10.26 13.15 -19.12
N GLN A 126 -11.05 14.21 -19.29
CA GLN A 126 -11.21 15.26 -18.29
C GLN A 126 -11.71 14.72 -16.93
N GLU A 127 -12.64 13.76 -16.93
CA GLU A 127 -13.15 13.14 -15.70
C GLU A 127 -12.03 12.42 -14.91
N GLY A 128 -11.12 11.76 -15.62
CA GLY A 128 -9.94 11.14 -15.03
C GLY A 128 -8.96 12.17 -14.46
N LEU A 129 -8.76 13.29 -15.16
CA LEU A 129 -7.94 14.40 -14.66
C LEU A 129 -8.56 15.05 -13.41
N ASP A 130 -9.87 15.31 -13.45
CA ASP A 130 -10.61 15.92 -12.35
C ASP A 130 -10.59 15.03 -11.10
N HIS A 131 -10.67 13.71 -11.27
CA HIS A 131 -10.51 12.77 -10.15
C HIS A 131 -9.18 12.98 -9.40
N HIS A 132 -8.06 13.01 -10.13
CA HIS A 132 -6.74 13.19 -9.49
C HIS A 132 -6.59 14.58 -8.87
N ASN A 133 -7.12 15.63 -9.51
CA ASN A 133 -7.19 16.97 -8.91
C ASN A 133 -7.97 16.95 -7.59
N ASN A 134 -9.13 16.29 -7.55
CA ASN A 134 -9.93 16.18 -6.34
C ASN A 134 -9.20 15.43 -5.21
N VAL A 135 -8.45 14.37 -5.53
CA VAL A 135 -7.62 13.64 -4.55
C VAL A 135 -6.52 14.56 -3.97
N ILE A 136 -5.83 15.29 -4.85
CA ILE A 136 -4.79 16.26 -4.49
C ILE A 136 -5.36 17.34 -3.56
N ASP A 137 -6.48 17.94 -3.96
CA ASP A 137 -7.14 19.01 -3.21
C ASP A 137 -7.59 18.53 -1.83
N GLU A 138 -8.15 17.32 -1.73
CA GLU A 138 -8.58 16.75 -0.45
C GLU A 138 -7.39 16.44 0.47
N LEU A 139 -6.27 15.94 -0.07
CA LEU A 139 -5.04 15.72 0.70
C LEU A 139 -4.44 17.03 1.22
N LEU A 140 -4.33 18.06 0.37
CA LEU A 140 -3.81 19.38 0.76
C LEU A 140 -4.70 20.05 1.79
N LYS A 141 -6.03 19.98 1.63
CA LYS A 141 -7.01 20.48 2.59
C LYS A 141 -6.85 19.85 3.98
N ASN A 142 -6.38 18.61 4.05
CA ASN A 142 -6.12 17.90 5.30
C ASN A 142 -4.65 17.99 5.76
N GLY A 143 -3.88 18.94 5.20
CA GLY A 143 -2.53 19.28 5.66
C GLY A 143 -1.47 18.22 5.33
N LYS A 144 -1.69 17.38 4.32
CA LYS A 144 -0.74 16.33 3.92
C LYS A 144 0.27 16.87 2.91
N THR A 145 1.55 16.56 3.13
CA THR A 145 2.60 16.78 2.14
C THR A 145 2.46 15.75 1.01
N LEU A 146 2.58 16.21 -0.23
CA LEU A 146 2.35 15.39 -1.42
C LEU A 146 3.65 14.98 -2.10
N ASN A 147 3.77 13.69 -2.39
CA ASN A 147 4.76 13.14 -3.32
C ASN A 147 4.03 12.29 -4.35
N PHE A 148 4.14 12.58 -5.65
CA PHE A 148 3.48 11.79 -6.69
C PHE A 148 4.48 11.10 -7.60
N THR A 149 4.11 9.91 -8.10
CA THR A 149 4.88 9.20 -9.13
C THR A 149 4.04 9.04 -10.39
N LYS A 150 4.60 9.41 -11.53
CA LYS A 150 3.88 9.56 -12.79
C LYS A 150 3.38 8.24 -13.39
N ASN A 151 4.03 7.12 -13.07
CA ASN A 151 3.70 5.83 -13.65
C ASN A 151 4.23 4.67 -12.79
N SER A 152 3.33 3.80 -12.38
CA SER A 152 3.62 2.52 -11.74
C SER A 152 3.07 1.35 -12.55
N ASP A 153 2.29 1.65 -13.60
CA ASP A 153 1.67 0.68 -14.51
C ASP A 153 2.65 0.22 -15.60
N SER A 154 3.81 0.87 -15.74
CA SER A 154 4.88 0.44 -16.64
C SER A 154 5.75 -0.63 -15.98
N ILE A 155 5.29 -1.87 -16.04
CA ILE A 155 6.22 -2.95 -16.30
C ILE A 155 6.62 -2.82 -17.77
N SER A 156 7.91 -2.62 -17.99
CA SER A 156 8.62 -2.53 -19.27
C SER A 156 7.96 -3.28 -20.43
N SER A 157 7.74 -2.57 -21.54
CA SER A 157 7.94 -3.16 -22.88
C SER A 157 9.37 -2.92 -23.30
#